data_AF-M9L852-F1
#
_entry.id   AF-M9L852-F1
#
_cell.length_a   1.000
_cell.length_b   1.000
_cell.length_c   1.000
_cell.angle_alpha   90.00
_cell.angle_beta   90.00
_cell.angle_gamma   90.00
#
_symmetry.space_group_name_H-M   'P 1'
#
loop_
_entity.id
_entity.type
_entity.pdbx_description
1 polymer ?
#
loop_
_entity_poly.entity_id
_entity_poly.type
_entity_poly.pdbx_seq_one_letter_code
_entity_poly.pdbx_strand_id
1 'polypeptide(L)'
;MTDALERYTPAQHQVIEAYWETIRFTRSTGKVSDGVKQREYEYWTKFEPEIVIEALGIHIEGYPTHREDYTRGIMRNRKRMKGGATHAKPERSHAVAAQTGKSGQGQGQKRDANAEEAFRRRLVGL
;
A
#
# COMPACT_ATOMS: atom_id res chain seq x y z
N MET A 1 -21.28 -11.58 -2.53
CA MET A 1 -20.14 -11.30 -1.63
C MET A 1 -19.14 -12.42 -1.86
N THR A 2 -18.27 -12.28 -2.85
CA THR A 2 -17.15 -13.19 -3.04
C THR A 2 -16.16 -12.87 -1.93
N ASP A 3 -15.96 -13.82 -1.03
CA ASP A 3 -15.10 -13.66 0.11
C ASP A 3 -13.64 -13.67 -0.39
N ALA A 4 -13.19 -12.52 -0.90
CA ALA A 4 -11.86 -12.35 -1.48
C ALA A 4 -10.74 -12.68 -0.49
N LEU A 5 -11.09 -12.86 0.79
CA LEU A 5 -10.24 -13.30 1.87
C LEU A 5 -10.04 -14.83 1.91
N GLU A 6 -10.95 -15.63 1.35
CA GLU A 6 -10.84 -17.11 1.34
C GLU A 6 -9.58 -17.61 0.62
N ARG A 7 -9.03 -16.83 -0.31
CA ARG A 7 -7.81 -17.18 -1.04
C ARG A 7 -6.52 -17.00 -0.22
N TYR A 8 -6.61 -16.47 0.99
CA TYR A 8 -5.47 -16.14 1.84
C TYR A 8 -5.44 -16.98 3.10
N THR A 9 -4.24 -17.28 3.59
CA THR A 9 -4.05 -17.98 4.86
C THR A 9 -4.32 -17.05 6.06
N PRO A 10 -4.56 -17.59 7.27
CA PRO A 10 -4.75 -16.76 8.47
C PRO A 10 -3.56 -15.82 8.77
N ALA A 11 -2.33 -16.22 8.42
CA ALA A 11 -1.15 -15.37 8.55
C ALA A 11 -1.19 -14.19 7.56
N GLN A 12 -1.69 -14.42 6.34
CA GLN A 12 -1.85 -13.39 5.32
C GLN A 12 -2.99 -12.42 5.65
N HIS A 13 -4.04 -12.88 6.33
CA HIS A 13 -5.11 -12.00 6.84
C HIS A 13 -4.56 -10.94 7.79
N GLN A 14 -3.61 -11.29 8.66
CA GLN A 14 -2.97 -10.33 9.57
C GLN A 14 -2.23 -9.21 8.82
N VAL A 15 -1.58 -9.53 7.70
CA VAL A 15 -0.91 -8.52 6.85
C VAL A 15 -1.94 -7.60 6.19
N ILE A 16 -3.07 -8.15 5.73
CA ILE A 16 -4.16 -7.37 5.13
C ILE A 16 -4.78 -6.43 6.17
N GLU A 17 -4.99 -6.88 7.40
CA GLU A 17 -5.48 -6.05 8.49
C GLU A 17 -4.49 -4.94 8.85
N ALA A 18 -3.20 -5.26 9.01
CA ALA A 18 -2.15 -4.29 9.28
C ALA A 18 -2.02 -3.24 8.16
N TYR A 19 -2.24 -3.65 6.90
CA TYR A 19 -2.30 -2.75 5.77
C TYR A 19 -3.47 -1.77 5.89
N TRP A 20 -4.68 -2.27 6.17
CA TRP A 20 -5.85 -1.40 6.30
C TRP A 20 -5.76 -0.45 7.49
N GLU A 21 -5.17 -0.91 8.60
CA GLU A 21 -4.78 -0.08 9.73
C GLU A 21 -3.83 1.03 9.29
N THR A 22 -2.82 0.73 8.47
CA THR A 22 -1.88 1.73 7.94
C THR A 22 -2.59 2.76 7.05
N ILE A 23 -3.40 2.30 6.08
CA ILE A 23 -4.15 3.17 5.16
C ILE A 23 -5.19 4.03 5.90
N ARG A 24 -5.73 3.56 7.02
CA ARG A 24 -6.65 4.35 7.85
C ARG A 24 -6.06 5.71 8.25
N PHE A 25 -4.78 5.72 8.61
CA PHE A 25 -4.08 6.93 9.06
C PHE A 25 -3.76 7.88 7.92
N THR A 26 -3.73 7.40 6.68
CA THR A 26 -3.49 8.25 5.53
C THR A 26 -4.73 9.03 5.08
N ARG A 27 -5.88 8.77 5.70
CA ARG A 27 -7.15 9.44 5.39
C ARG A 27 -7.50 10.44 6.50
N SER A 28 -7.86 11.65 6.12
CA SER A 28 -8.32 12.71 7.04
C SER A 28 -9.51 12.29 7.91
N THR A 29 -10.36 11.37 7.41
CA THR A 29 -11.52 10.85 8.15
C THR A 29 -11.14 9.73 9.13
N GLY A 30 -9.92 9.18 9.05
CA GLY A 30 -9.47 8.07 9.90
C GLY A 30 -10.27 6.78 9.70
N LYS A 31 -10.96 6.61 8.56
CA LYS A 31 -11.78 5.43 8.24
C LYS A 31 -11.62 5.06 6.77
N VAL A 32 -11.47 3.76 6.52
CA VAL A 32 -11.54 3.20 5.17
C VAL A 32 -12.96 2.69 4.96
N SER A 33 -13.64 3.21 3.93
CA SER A 33 -15.01 2.78 3.61
C SER A 33 -15.00 1.41 2.95
N ASP A 34 -16.05 0.62 3.16
CA ASP A 34 -16.13 -0.74 2.63
C ASP A 34 -16.12 -0.76 1.09
N GLY A 35 -16.67 0.26 0.44
CA GLY A 35 -16.58 0.42 -1.02
C GLY A 35 -15.14 0.61 -1.53
N VAL A 36 -14.23 1.20 -0.72
CA VAL A 36 -12.80 1.25 -1.07
C VAL A 36 -12.17 -0.12 -0.87
N LYS A 37 -12.44 -0.80 0.25
CA LYS A 37 -11.94 -2.17 0.47
C LYS A 37 -12.37 -3.12 -0.64
N GLN A 38 -13.63 -3.05 -1.06
CA GLN A 38 -14.19 -3.90 -2.10
C GLN A 38 -13.52 -3.67 -3.46
N ARG A 39 -13.32 -2.42 -3.87
CA ARG A 39 -12.60 -2.09 -5.11
C ARG A 39 -11.15 -2.60 -5.07
N GLU A 40 -10.53 -2.54 -3.91
CA GLU A 40 -9.17 -3.02 -3.70
C GLU A 40 -9.12 -4.54 -3.79
N TYR A 41 -10.04 -5.24 -3.13
CA TYR A 41 -10.18 -6.69 -3.23
C TYR A 41 -10.42 -7.15 -4.67
N GLU A 42 -11.32 -6.49 -5.40
CA GLU A 42 -11.55 -6.73 -6.83
C GLU A 42 -10.28 -6.53 -7.64
N TYR A 43 -9.50 -5.48 -7.34
CA TYR A 43 -8.22 -5.26 -8.00
C TYR A 43 -7.21 -6.38 -7.69
N TRP A 44 -7.14 -6.83 -6.45
CA TRP A 44 -6.24 -7.90 -6.00
C TRP A 44 -6.53 -9.24 -6.66
N THR A 45 -7.77 -9.50 -7.10
CA THR A 45 -8.12 -10.74 -7.84
C THR A 45 -7.32 -10.92 -9.13
N LYS A 46 -6.81 -9.84 -9.74
CA LYS A 46 -6.01 -9.86 -10.98
C LYS A 46 -4.55 -10.27 -10.77
N PHE A 47 -4.16 -10.48 -9.52
CA PHE A 47 -2.82 -10.81 -9.07
C PHE A 47 -2.86 -12.06 -8.19
N GLU A 48 -1.75 -12.78 -8.16
CA GLU A 48 -1.59 -13.91 -7.27
C GLU A 48 -1.55 -13.46 -5.79
N PRO A 49 -2.09 -14.25 -4.86
CA PRO A 49 -2.12 -13.91 -3.44
C PRO A 49 -0.74 -13.54 -2.88
N GLU A 50 0.32 -14.26 -3.27
CA GLU A 50 1.69 -14.01 -2.83
C GLU A 50 2.19 -12.60 -3.23
N ILE A 51 1.96 -12.20 -4.48
CA ILE A 51 2.34 -10.87 -4.98
C ILE A 51 1.61 -9.77 -4.20
N VAL A 52 0.34 -10.01 -3.88
CA VAL A 52 -0.46 -9.05 -3.12
C VAL A 52 0.11 -8.89 -1.73
N ILE A 53 0.33 -9.99 -1.00
CA ILE A 53 0.87 -9.95 0.37
C ILE A 53 2.26 -9.31 0.42
N GLU A 54 3.15 -9.66 -0.52
CA GLU A 54 4.48 -9.04 -0.62
C GLU A 54 4.37 -7.52 -0.83
N ALA A 55 3.48 -7.08 -1.74
CA ALA A 55 3.28 -5.66 -2.00
C ALA A 55 2.69 -4.91 -0.80
N LEU A 56 1.79 -5.55 -0.05
CA LEU A 56 1.21 -4.99 1.17
C LEU A 56 2.28 -4.85 2.27
N GLY A 57 3.12 -5.87 2.47
CA GLY A 57 4.24 -5.82 3.42
C GLY A 57 5.21 -4.67 3.12
N ILE A 58 5.65 -4.56 1.86
CA ILE A 58 6.53 -3.46 1.42
C ILE A 58 5.90 -2.09 1.68
N HIS A 59 4.58 -1.96 1.50
CA HIS A 59 3.89 -0.71 1.77
C HIS A 59 3.89 -0.39 3.26
N ILE A 60 3.50 -1.35 4.11
CA ILE A 60 3.43 -1.16 5.56
C ILE A 60 4.80 -0.74 6.11
N GLU A 61 5.86 -1.40 5.67
CA GLU A 61 7.22 -1.19 6.17
C GLU A 61 7.90 0.05 5.61
N GLY A 62 7.75 0.32 4.31
CA GLY A 62 8.51 1.36 3.62
C GLY A 62 7.74 2.65 3.38
N TYR A 63 6.41 2.57 3.26
CA TYR A 63 5.59 3.66 2.74
C TYR A 63 4.25 3.86 3.49
N PRO A 64 4.23 3.87 4.84
CA PRO A 64 2.99 3.90 5.62
C PRO A 64 2.18 5.20 5.46
N THR A 65 2.79 6.27 4.94
CA THR A 65 2.12 7.55 4.67
C THR A 65 1.43 7.60 3.30
N HIS A 66 1.65 6.59 2.46
CA HIS A 66 1.14 6.57 1.10
C HIS A 66 -0.24 5.91 1.03
N ARG A 67 -1.02 6.29 0.03
CA ARG A 67 -2.35 5.74 -0.19
C ARG A 67 -2.34 4.45 -1.00
N GLU A 68 -3.51 3.83 -1.10
CA GLU A 68 -3.77 2.57 -1.79
C GLU A 68 -3.24 2.51 -3.24
N ASP A 69 -3.20 3.66 -3.93
CA ASP A 69 -2.68 3.76 -5.29
C ASP A 69 -1.19 3.43 -5.40
N TYR A 70 -0.41 3.71 -4.36
CA TYR A 70 1.01 3.36 -4.32
C TYR A 70 1.20 1.84 -4.27
N THR A 71 0.39 1.16 -3.46
CA THR A 71 0.36 -0.32 -3.38
C THR A 71 0.02 -0.95 -4.73
N ARG A 72 -0.95 -0.38 -5.46
CA ARG A 72 -1.28 -0.83 -6.82
C ARG A 72 -0.09 -0.68 -7.78
N GLY A 73 0.74 0.33 -7.58
CA GLY A 73 2.00 0.52 -8.31
C GLY A 73 3.01 -0.60 -8.03
N ILE A 74 3.21 -0.93 -6.76
CA ILE A 74 4.10 -2.02 -6.32
C ILE A 74 3.62 -3.35 -6.93
N MET A 75 2.33 -3.67 -6.84
CA MET A 75 1.76 -4.90 -7.43
C MET A 75 1.97 -4.99 -8.94
N ARG A 76 1.78 -3.87 -9.67
CA ARG A 76 2.04 -3.81 -11.12
C ARG A 76 3.50 -4.06 -11.46
N ASN A 77 4.42 -3.48 -10.68
CA ASN A 77 5.85 -3.70 -10.85
C ASN A 77 6.22 -5.18 -10.61
N ARG A 78 5.69 -5.77 -9.55
CA ARG A 78 5.92 -7.19 -9.19
C ARG A 78 5.38 -8.16 -10.24
N LYS A 79 4.17 -7.91 -10.77
CA LYS A 79 3.61 -8.69 -11.87
C LYS A 79 4.49 -8.66 -13.12
N ARG A 80 5.06 -7.49 -13.45
CA ARG A 80 5.99 -7.33 -14.59
C ARG A 80 7.30 -8.08 -14.37
N MET A 81 7.85 -8.04 -13.15
CA MET A 81 9.07 -8.78 -12.81
C MET A 81 8.89 -10.30 -12.93
N LYS A 82 7.72 -10.83 -12.52
CA LYS A 82 7.41 -12.27 -12.62
C LYS A 82 7.13 -12.75 -14.06
N GLY A 83 6.68 -11.86 -14.95
CA GLY A 83 6.31 -12.17 -16.34
C GLY A 83 7.43 -12.06 -17.39
N GLY A 84 8.65 -11.69 -17.00
CA GLY A 84 9.80 -11.61 -17.90
C GLY A 84 9.97 -10.26 -18.61
N ALA A 85 10.82 -9.40 -18.03
CA ALA A 85 11.77 -8.51 -18.71
C ALA A 85 12.47 -7.65 -17.64
N THR A 86 13.74 -7.96 -17.40
CA THR A 86 14.83 -7.07 -16.98
C THR A 86 14.45 -5.73 -16.35
N HIS A 87 14.50 -5.65 -15.02
CA HIS A 87 15.47 -4.81 -14.31
C HIS A 87 15.56 -5.33 -12.87
N ALA A 88 16.51 -6.24 -12.65
CA ALA A 88 17.00 -6.51 -11.32
C ALA A 88 17.58 -5.20 -10.75
N LYS A 89 17.06 -4.75 -9.62
CA LYS A 89 17.92 -4.28 -8.56
C LYS A 89 17.51 -5.00 -7.28
N PRO A 90 18.30 -5.99 -6.84
CA PRO A 90 18.15 -6.56 -5.51
C PRO A 90 18.64 -5.53 -4.48
N GLU A 91 18.15 -5.67 -3.27
CA GLU A 91 18.59 -5.00 -2.05
C GLU A 91 18.47 -3.46 -2.01
N ARG A 92 17.43 -2.99 -1.33
CA ARG A 92 17.60 -1.88 -0.39
C ARG A 92 17.06 -2.31 0.95
N SER A 93 17.98 -2.78 1.78
CA SER A 93 17.92 -2.64 3.23
C SER A 93 17.35 -1.26 3.57
N HIS A 94 16.43 -1.21 4.52
CA HIS A 94 15.83 0.00 5.08
C HIS A 94 16.82 1.16 5.17
N ALA A 95 16.76 2.06 4.19
CA ALA A 95 17.52 3.29 4.19
C ALA A 95 16.65 4.38 3.54
N VAL A 96 16.19 5.27 4.40
CA VAL A 96 15.51 6.52 4.11
C VAL A 96 16.23 7.25 2.97
N ALA A 97 15.55 7.49 1.86
CA ALA A 97 16.05 8.40 0.83
C ALA A 97 14.89 9.09 0.12
N ALA A 98 14.87 10.40 0.31
CA ALA A 98 13.95 11.34 -0.29
C ALA A 98 14.08 11.42 -1.82
N GLN A 99 13.02 11.96 -2.42
CA GLN A 99 13.01 12.86 -3.58
C GLN A 99 13.02 12.28 -5.02
N THR A 100 11.94 12.67 -5.71
CA THR A 100 11.86 13.21 -7.09
C THR A 100 11.27 12.30 -8.18
N GLY A 101 10.09 12.71 -8.65
CA GLY A 101 9.49 12.27 -9.90
C GLY A 101 8.21 13.06 -10.21
N LYS A 102 8.33 14.14 -10.99
CA LYS A 102 7.22 14.95 -11.51
C LYS A 102 6.31 14.11 -12.41
N SER A 103 5.01 14.06 -12.11
CA SER A 103 3.96 14.00 -13.14
C SER A 103 2.56 14.19 -12.54
N GLY A 104 1.88 15.28 -12.94
CA GLY A 104 0.46 15.27 -13.29
C GLY A 104 -0.60 15.40 -12.18
N GLN A 105 -1.23 16.58 -12.15
CA GLN A 105 -2.59 16.91 -11.69
C GLN A 105 -2.85 17.06 -10.18
N GLY A 106 -2.86 18.34 -9.78
CA GLY A 106 -3.15 18.83 -8.45
C GLY A 106 -4.61 18.62 -8.05
N GLN A 107 -4.79 17.83 -6.99
CA GLN A 107 -5.84 17.95 -5.99
C GLN A 107 -5.59 17.02 -4.77
N GLY A 108 -4.70 16.01 -4.91
CA GLY A 108 -4.31 15.09 -3.81
C GLY A 108 -3.28 15.63 -2.82
N GLN A 109 -2.37 16.49 -3.27
CA GLN A 109 -1.15 16.88 -2.54
C GLN A 109 -1.41 17.59 -1.19
N LYS A 110 -2.53 18.31 -1.05
CA LYS A 110 -2.89 18.97 0.21
C LYS A 110 -3.42 18.01 1.28
N ARG A 111 -3.92 16.83 0.88
CA ARG A 111 -4.47 15.83 1.80
C ARG A 111 -3.36 14.89 2.31
N ASP A 112 -2.42 14.55 1.45
CA ASP A 112 -1.28 13.69 1.78
C ASP A 112 -0.35 14.33 2.84
N ALA A 113 -0.23 15.66 2.85
CA ALA A 113 0.53 16.39 3.88
C ALA A 113 -0.08 16.25 5.31
N ASN A 114 -1.41 16.17 5.40
CA ASN A 114 -2.10 15.99 6.69
C ASN A 114 -1.90 14.55 7.22
N ALA A 115 -1.84 13.56 6.33
CA ALA A 115 -1.51 12.18 6.66
C ALA A 115 -0.08 12.03 7.21
N GLU A 116 0.90 12.71 6.59
CA GLU A 116 2.27 12.73 7.11
C GLU A 116 2.35 13.35 8.51
N GLU A 117 1.61 14.43 8.75
CA GLU A 117 1.57 15.08 10.07
C GLU A 117 0.89 14.20 11.13
N ALA A 118 -0.23 13.54 10.79
CA ALA A 118 -0.92 12.60 11.68
C ALA A 118 -0.03 11.39 12.04
N PHE A 119 0.73 10.87 11.07
CA PHE A 119 1.67 9.77 11.32
C PHE A 119 2.87 10.21 12.19
N ARG A 120 3.42 11.41 11.95
CA ARG A 120 4.46 11.98 12.82
C ARG A 120 3.99 12.15 14.26
N ARG A 121 2.74 12.58 14.49
CA ARG A 121 2.17 12.67 15.84
C ARG A 121 2.12 11.31 16.54
N ARG A 122 1.82 10.22 15.82
CA ARG A 122 1.82 8.85 16.36
C ARG A 122 3.22 8.37 16.80
N LEU A 123 4.27 8.70 16.07
CA LEU A 123 5.65 8.30 16.43
C LEU A 123 6.20 9.09 17.62
N VAL A 124 5.70 10.30 17.86
CA VAL A 124 6.20 11.21 18.89
C VAL A 124 5.38 11.11 20.20
N GLY A 125 4.22 10.45 20.21
CA GLY A 125 3.49 10.13 21.43
C GLY A 125 2.99 11.36 22.20
N LEU A 126 2.22 12.23 21.54
CA LEU A 126 1.48 13.33 22.17
C LEU A 126 -0.02 13.25 21.85
#